data_AF-A0A967I7J5-F1
#
_entry.id   AF-A0A967I7J5-F1
#
_cell.length_a   1.000
_cell.length_b   1.000
_cell.length_c   1.000
_cell.angle_alpha   90.00
_cell.angle_beta   90.00
_cell.angle_gamma   90.00
#
_symmetry.space_group_name_H-M   'P 1'
#
loop_
_entity.id
_entity.type
_entity.pdbx_description
1 polymer ?
#
loop_
_entity_poly.entity_id
_entity_poly.type
_entity_poly.pdbx_seq_one_letter_code
_entity_poly.pdbx_strand_id
1 'polypeptide(L)'
;MSEIVSVRRLAVYKGDTVFKKYIDFFYNERLKFKASSDSAYTLLTKLFMNSLYGKFGQRIEDYVPIATNPDHEVGFFSEWDADEGKWIRMRKLKGNVEVFLNHVESYNSFPAIAAHVTAYARLYLYTLFHILPYGSFYYCDTDSLIVDERGLKALRNAMSGDKLGYLSLQKESAAIRINNVKDYEFNHRRKIKGVKGASKQTSYNQFTTWHQQSLKSVLWDNKQDKCLWIRTDKNLKQDYHKGIFYPGGDTLPFRFFS
;
A
#
# COMPACT_ATOMS: atom_id res chain seq x y z
N MET A 1 -19.16 -14.51 -23.33
CA MET A 1 -19.08 -15.11 -21.96
C MET A 1 -17.68 -15.69 -21.89
N SER A 2 -16.79 -15.15 -21.05
CA SER A 2 -15.38 -15.60 -21.03
C SER A 2 -15.30 -16.96 -20.33
N GLU A 3 -14.85 -17.99 -21.05
CA GLU A 3 -14.69 -19.35 -20.53
C GLU A 3 -13.21 -19.66 -20.27
N ILE A 4 -12.93 -20.45 -19.23
CA ILE A 4 -11.57 -20.93 -18.95
C ILE A 4 -11.23 -22.01 -19.98
N VAL A 5 -10.36 -21.69 -20.92
CA VAL A 5 -9.98 -22.62 -22.01
C VAL A 5 -8.99 -23.69 -21.54
N SER A 6 -8.05 -23.35 -20.64
CA SER A 6 -7.13 -24.34 -20.05
C SER A 6 -6.44 -23.81 -18.78
N VAL A 7 -6.07 -24.71 -17.86
CA VAL A 7 -5.25 -24.41 -16.69
C VAL A 7 -3.86 -25.02 -16.88
N ARG A 8 -2.82 -24.18 -16.97
CA ARG A 8 -1.44 -24.66 -17.22
C ARG A 8 -0.73 -25.15 -15.95
N ARG A 9 -0.96 -24.49 -14.82
CA ARG A 9 -0.37 -24.82 -13.52
C ARG A 9 -1.37 -24.51 -12.42
N LEU A 10 -1.42 -25.37 -11.42
CA LEU A 10 -2.24 -25.21 -10.23
C LEU A 10 -1.39 -25.57 -9.01
N ALA A 11 -1.43 -24.72 -7.99
CA ALA A 11 -0.92 -25.02 -6.67
C ALA A 11 -2.07 -24.92 -5.68
N VAL A 12 -2.30 -25.98 -4.91
CA VAL A 12 -3.38 -26.07 -3.93
C VAL A 12 -2.78 -26.15 -2.54
N TYR A 13 -3.31 -25.36 -1.62
CA TYR A 13 -2.83 -25.27 -0.25
C TYR A 13 -3.98 -25.56 0.71
N LYS A 14 -3.69 -26.24 1.81
CA LYS A 14 -4.64 -26.41 2.92
C LYS A 14 -4.58 -25.15 3.80
N GLY A 15 -5.73 -24.53 4.04
CA GLY A 15 -5.84 -23.41 4.97
C GLY A 15 -5.73 -23.86 6.43
N ASP A 16 -5.12 -23.03 7.26
CA ASP A 16 -5.04 -23.20 8.72
C ASP A 16 -4.88 -21.83 9.41
N THR A 17 -5.12 -21.76 10.71
CA THR A 17 -5.05 -20.54 11.51
C THR A 17 -3.62 -20.26 11.97
N VAL A 18 -2.73 -20.00 11.01
CA VAL A 18 -1.27 -19.92 11.22
C VAL A 18 -0.80 -18.66 11.98
N PHE A 19 -1.63 -17.62 12.07
CA PHE A 19 -1.26 -16.33 12.68
C PHE A 19 -1.99 -15.99 13.98
N LYS A 20 -2.84 -16.87 14.52
CA LYS A 20 -3.67 -16.56 15.70
C LYS A 20 -2.85 -16.03 16.87
N LYS A 21 -1.81 -16.77 17.28
CA LYS A 21 -0.95 -16.41 18.42
C LYS A 21 -0.29 -15.04 18.21
N TYR A 22 0.20 -14.76 17.01
CA TYR A 22 0.85 -13.49 16.68
C TYR A 22 -0.14 -12.32 16.74
N ILE A 23 -1.31 -12.48 16.12
CA ILE A 23 -2.34 -11.44 16.07
C ILE A 23 -2.90 -11.17 17.47
N ASP A 24 -3.24 -12.23 18.23
CA ASP A 24 -3.75 -12.09 19.60
C ASP A 24 -2.75 -11.34 20.49
N PHE A 25 -1.46 -11.68 20.41
CA PHE A 25 -0.42 -11.00 21.17
C PHE A 25 -0.37 -9.49 20.85
N PHE A 26 -0.15 -9.13 19.58
CA PHE A 26 0.01 -7.72 19.21
C PHE A 26 -1.29 -6.91 19.37
N TYR A 27 -2.45 -7.54 19.21
CA TYR A 27 -3.73 -6.88 19.44
C TYR A 27 -3.94 -6.59 20.93
N ASN A 28 -3.64 -7.55 21.82
CA ASN A 28 -3.74 -7.32 23.27
C ASN A 28 -2.75 -6.25 23.75
N GLU A 29 -1.50 -6.28 23.27
CA GLU A 29 -0.52 -5.23 23.58
C GLU A 29 -1.01 -3.87 23.08
N ARG A 30 -1.57 -3.81 21.87
CA ARG A 30 -2.16 -2.57 21.33
C ARG A 30 -3.27 -2.02 22.23
N LEU A 31 -4.13 -2.88 22.79
CA LEU A 31 -5.19 -2.44 23.72
C LEU A 31 -4.60 -1.86 25.01
N LYS A 32 -3.55 -2.48 25.57
CA LYS A 32 -2.84 -1.96 26.76
C LYS A 32 -2.24 -0.58 26.48
N PHE A 33 -1.52 -0.42 25.37
CA PHE A 33 -0.90 0.87 25.00
C PHE A 33 -1.94 1.95 24.68
N LYS A 34 -3.09 1.58 24.10
CA LYS A 34 -4.21 2.52 23.90
C LYS A 34 -4.77 3.00 25.24
N ALA A 35 -4.91 2.11 26.23
CA ALA A 35 -5.38 2.46 27.57
C ALA A 35 -4.39 3.37 28.32
N SER A 36 -3.09 3.17 28.14
CA SER A 36 -2.05 4.04 28.72
C SER A 36 -1.75 5.30 27.89
N SER A 37 -2.52 5.57 26.83
CA SER A 37 -2.30 6.69 25.89
C SER A 37 -0.90 6.73 25.25
N ASP A 38 -0.24 5.58 25.12
CA ASP A 38 1.06 5.46 24.46
C ASP A 38 0.87 5.36 22.94
N SER A 39 0.90 6.53 22.29
CA SER A 39 0.67 6.62 20.84
C SER A 39 1.74 5.93 20.00
N ALA A 40 2.99 5.90 20.47
CA ALA A 40 4.11 5.32 19.74
C ALA A 40 3.99 3.79 19.68
N TYR A 41 3.79 3.15 20.83
CA TYR A 41 3.62 1.70 20.88
C TYR A 41 2.27 1.23 20.33
N THR A 42 1.22 2.05 20.45
CA THR A 42 -0.06 1.80 19.75
C THR A 42 0.11 1.77 18.23
N LEU A 43 0.95 2.66 17.68
CA LEU A 43 1.26 2.68 16.25
C LEU A 43 2.14 1.49 15.87
N LEU A 44 3.17 1.18 16.65
CA LEU A 44 4.11 0.09 16.37
C LEU A 44 3.43 -1.27 16.36
N THR A 45 2.63 -1.57 17.38
CA THR A 45 1.83 -2.81 17.46
C THR A 45 0.88 -2.94 16.28
N LYS A 46 0.19 -1.85 15.90
CA LYS A 46 -0.65 -1.82 14.68
C LYS A 46 0.17 -2.11 13.42
N LEU A 47 1.37 -1.54 13.29
CA LEU A 47 2.25 -1.74 12.15
C LEU A 47 2.69 -3.21 12.03
N PHE A 48 3.03 -3.85 13.15
CA PHE A 48 3.41 -5.26 13.17
C PHE A 48 2.29 -6.20 12.72
N MET A 49 1.04 -5.93 13.09
CA MET A 49 -0.11 -6.69 12.58
C MET A 49 -0.32 -6.45 11.08
N ASN A 50 -0.35 -5.18 10.67
CA ASN A 50 -0.69 -4.81 9.29
C ASN A 50 0.40 -5.19 8.28
N SER A 51 1.66 -5.28 8.71
CA SER A 51 2.80 -5.53 7.79
C SER A 51 3.14 -7.01 7.65
N LEU A 52 2.62 -7.89 8.52
CA LEU A 52 2.99 -9.30 8.56
C LEU A 52 2.73 -9.99 7.22
N TYR A 53 1.52 -9.88 6.67
CA TYR A 53 1.19 -10.56 5.42
C TYR A 53 2.07 -10.08 4.25
N GLY A 54 2.49 -8.81 4.27
CA GLY A 54 3.36 -8.22 3.26
C GLY A 54 4.75 -8.83 3.25
N LYS A 55 5.24 -9.35 4.39
CA LYS A 55 6.52 -10.08 4.45
C LYS A 55 6.50 -11.36 3.63
N PHE A 56 5.36 -12.05 3.56
CA PHE A 56 5.24 -13.26 2.74
C PHE A 56 5.17 -12.97 1.23
N GLY A 57 4.91 -11.73 0.82
CA GLY A 57 5.01 -11.29 -0.58
C GLY A 57 6.27 -10.48 -0.89
N GLN A 58 7.25 -10.46 0.03
CA GLN A 58 8.41 -9.59 -0.10
C GLN A 58 9.38 -10.08 -1.17
N ARG A 59 9.79 -9.16 -2.04
CA ARG A 59 10.97 -9.32 -2.92
C ARG A 59 12.16 -8.60 -2.32
N ILE A 60 13.34 -9.15 -2.52
CA ILE A 60 14.62 -8.55 -2.16
C ILE A 60 15.42 -8.24 -3.42
N GLU A 61 16.42 -7.37 -3.26
CA GLU A 61 17.41 -7.10 -4.29
C GLU A 61 18.55 -8.07 -4.07
N ASP A 62 18.86 -8.88 -5.07
CA ASP A 62 19.97 -9.82 -5.02
C ASP A 62 21.27 -9.12 -5.41
N TYR A 63 22.31 -9.41 -4.63
CA TYR A 63 23.59 -8.72 -4.70
C TYR A 63 24.72 -9.72 -4.52
N VAL A 64 25.68 -9.70 -5.43
CA VAL A 64 26.84 -10.59 -5.40
C VAL A 64 28.12 -9.79 -5.18
N PRO A 65 28.98 -10.17 -4.23
CA PRO A 65 30.26 -9.51 -4.02
C PRO A 65 31.19 -9.76 -5.19
N ILE A 66 31.82 -8.70 -5.70
CA ILE A 66 32.76 -8.77 -6.82
C ILE A 66 34.14 -8.21 -6.47
N ALA A 67 34.24 -7.40 -5.42
CA ALA A 67 35.49 -6.83 -4.96
C ALA A 67 35.43 -6.50 -3.46
N THR A 68 36.59 -6.28 -2.87
CA THR A 68 36.73 -5.78 -1.51
C THR A 68 36.60 -4.26 -1.48
N ASN A 69 36.10 -3.74 -0.37
CA ASN A 69 36.02 -2.32 -0.07
C ASN A 69 36.72 -2.06 1.27
N PRO A 70 38.07 -1.99 1.28
CA PRO A 70 38.87 -1.91 2.51
C PRO A 70 38.62 -0.62 3.30
N ASP A 71 38.18 0.45 2.63
CA ASP A 71 37.88 1.74 3.28
C ASP A 71 36.55 1.73 4.03
N HIS A 72 35.80 0.62 3.97
CA HIS A 72 34.51 0.43 4.62
C HIS A 72 33.45 1.51 4.29
N GLU A 73 33.63 2.24 3.19
CA GLU A 73 32.65 3.19 2.68
C GLU A 73 31.30 2.51 2.42
N VAL A 74 30.20 3.19 2.71
CA VAL A 74 28.85 2.70 2.42
C VAL A 74 28.25 3.57 1.33
N GLY A 75 27.69 2.98 0.27
CA GLY A 75 27.12 3.79 -0.80
C GLY A 75 26.50 2.98 -1.92
N PHE A 76 25.77 3.64 -2.79
CA PHE A 76 25.29 3.08 -4.05
C PHE A 76 25.85 3.88 -5.21
N PHE A 77 26.14 3.21 -6.32
CA PHE A 77 26.67 3.84 -7.52
C PHE A 77 26.29 3.01 -8.75
N SER A 78 26.49 3.58 -9.93
CA SER A 78 26.29 2.90 -11.21
C SER A 78 27.52 3.03 -12.07
N GLU A 79 27.86 1.97 -12.80
CA GLU A 79 28.96 1.95 -13.77
C GLU A 79 28.43 1.50 -15.13
N TRP A 80 29.08 1.96 -16.20
CA TRP A 80 28.77 1.51 -17.55
C TRP A 80 29.56 0.25 -17.86
N ASP A 81 28.86 -0.85 -18.09
CA ASP A 81 29.45 -2.09 -18.58
C ASP A 81 29.61 -1.98 -20.10
N ALA A 82 30.86 -1.90 -20.55
CA ALA A 82 31.18 -1.72 -21.96
C ALA A 82 30.95 -3.00 -22.79
N ASP A 83 31.09 -4.18 -22.17
CA ASP A 83 30.94 -5.47 -22.85
C ASP A 83 29.45 -5.80 -23.07
N GLU A 84 28.62 -5.51 -22.07
CA GLU A 84 27.17 -5.73 -22.15
C GLU A 84 26.37 -4.51 -22.63
N GLY A 85 27.02 -3.35 -22.76
CA GLY A 85 26.40 -2.12 -23.24
C GLY A 85 25.26 -1.62 -22.36
N LYS A 86 25.40 -1.72 -21.03
CA LYS A 86 24.35 -1.35 -20.08
C LYS A 86 24.91 -0.71 -18.81
N TRP A 87 24.07 0.09 -18.13
CA TRP A 87 24.37 0.55 -16.78
C TRP A 87 24.15 -0.58 -15.77
N ILE A 88 25.19 -0.90 -15.01
CA ILE A 88 25.11 -1.80 -13.87
C ILE A 88 25.02 -0.99 -12.58
N ARG A 89 24.21 -1.48 -11.66
CA ARG A 89 23.99 -0.85 -10.36
C ARG A 89 24.77 -1.61 -9.30
N MET A 90 25.46 -0.89 -8.43
CA MET A 90 26.38 -1.46 -7.44
C MET A 90 26.17 -0.83 -6.07
N ARG A 91 26.68 -1.49 -5.03
CA ARG A 91 26.73 -0.93 -3.68
C ARG A 91 28.04 -1.29 -2.98
N LYS A 92 28.51 -0.38 -2.13
CA LYS A 92 29.54 -0.64 -1.13
C LYS A 92 28.86 -0.89 0.21
N LEU A 93 29.08 -2.05 0.82
CA LEU A 93 28.47 -2.40 2.11
C LEU A 93 29.31 -3.46 2.82
N LYS A 94 29.52 -3.30 4.14
CA LYS A 94 30.21 -4.29 5.00
C LYS A 94 31.58 -4.74 4.47
N GLY A 95 32.35 -3.82 3.89
CA GLY A 95 33.69 -4.15 3.36
C GLY A 95 33.69 -4.83 2.00
N ASN A 96 32.54 -4.93 1.32
CA ASN A 96 32.41 -5.48 -0.03
C ASN A 96 31.90 -4.43 -1.02
N VAL A 97 32.28 -4.60 -2.28
CA VAL A 97 31.58 -4.05 -3.44
C VAL A 97 30.72 -5.15 -4.03
N GLU A 98 29.42 -4.89 -4.15
CA GLU A 98 28.43 -5.86 -4.60
C GLU A 98 27.65 -5.32 -5.81
N VAL A 99 27.47 -6.15 -6.83
CA VAL A 99 26.71 -5.83 -8.05
C VAL A 99 25.26 -6.30 -7.90
N PHE A 100 24.31 -5.47 -8.33
CA PHE A 100 22.89 -5.83 -8.39
C PHE A 100 22.65 -6.77 -9.56
N LEU A 101 22.04 -7.92 -9.30
CA LEU A 101 21.66 -8.85 -10.35
C LEU A 101 20.20 -8.67 -10.75
N ASN A 102 19.29 -8.90 -9.82
CA ASN A 102 17.85 -8.89 -10.07
C ASN A 102 17.04 -8.77 -8.76
N HIS A 103 15.72 -8.89 -8.89
CA HIS A 103 14.82 -8.99 -7.76
C HIS A 103 14.39 -10.44 -7.56
N VAL A 104 14.76 -11.04 -6.43
CA VAL A 104 14.34 -12.39 -6.05
C VAL A 104 13.29 -12.38 -4.94
N GLU A 105 12.67 -13.52 -4.72
CA GLU A 105 11.83 -13.80 -3.56
C GLU A 105 12.67 -13.80 -2.27
N SER A 106 12.16 -13.22 -1.18
CA SER A 106 12.86 -13.22 0.09
C SER A 106 12.91 -14.62 0.71
N TYR A 107 13.88 -14.93 1.56
CA TYR A 107 13.99 -16.25 2.21
C TYR A 107 12.69 -16.77 2.85
N ASN A 108 11.91 -15.89 3.49
CA ASN A 108 10.64 -16.23 4.14
C ASN A 108 9.40 -15.91 3.28
N SER A 109 9.54 -15.65 1.98
CA SER A 109 8.37 -15.36 1.16
C SER A 109 7.56 -16.62 0.94
N PHE A 110 6.24 -16.46 1.06
CA PHE A 110 5.28 -17.43 0.61
C PHE A 110 4.09 -16.69 0.01
N PRO A 111 4.16 -16.32 -1.29
CA PRO A 111 3.20 -15.41 -1.92
C PRO A 111 1.73 -15.87 -1.81
N ALA A 112 1.48 -17.18 -1.67
CA ALA A 112 0.16 -17.74 -1.45
C ALA A 112 -0.53 -17.15 -0.20
N ILE A 113 0.21 -16.92 0.89
CA ILE A 113 -0.32 -16.29 2.10
C ILE A 113 -0.73 -14.84 1.83
N ALA A 114 0.14 -14.05 1.21
CA ALA A 114 -0.15 -12.65 0.89
C ALA A 114 -1.34 -12.53 -0.07
N ALA A 115 -1.41 -13.40 -1.07
CA ALA A 115 -2.54 -13.50 -2.00
C ALA A 115 -3.84 -13.86 -1.27
N HIS A 116 -3.81 -14.87 -0.39
CA HIS A 116 -4.99 -15.31 0.36
C HIS A 116 -5.52 -14.22 1.30
N VAL A 117 -4.65 -13.58 2.09
CA VAL A 117 -5.04 -12.48 3.01
C VAL A 117 -5.68 -11.33 2.24
N THR A 118 -5.08 -10.91 1.12
CA THR A 118 -5.64 -9.80 0.33
C THR A 118 -6.93 -10.19 -0.40
N ALA A 119 -7.06 -11.45 -0.86
CA ALA A 119 -8.29 -11.95 -1.46
C ALA A 119 -9.43 -12.03 -0.44
N TYR A 120 -9.16 -12.58 0.75
CA TYR A 120 -10.14 -12.65 1.83
C TYR A 120 -10.62 -11.27 2.26
N ALA A 121 -9.72 -10.29 2.42
CA ALA A 121 -10.10 -8.90 2.73
C ALA A 121 -11.02 -8.28 1.65
N ARG A 122 -10.72 -8.51 0.36
CA ARG A 122 -11.58 -8.04 -0.75
C ARG A 122 -12.94 -8.72 -0.74
N LEU A 123 -12.98 -10.04 -0.53
CA LEU A 123 -14.23 -10.80 -0.48
C LEU A 123 -15.08 -10.37 0.72
N TYR A 124 -14.47 -10.09 1.87
CA TYR A 124 -15.19 -9.57 3.04
C TYR A 124 -15.83 -8.20 2.74
N LEU A 125 -15.08 -7.27 2.14
CA LEU A 125 -15.67 -5.99 1.69
C LEU A 125 -16.79 -6.19 0.67
N TYR A 126 -16.63 -7.15 -0.24
CA TYR A 126 -17.67 -7.51 -1.20
C TYR A 126 -18.93 -8.04 -0.49
N THR A 127 -18.80 -8.88 0.56
CA THR A 127 -19.97 -9.30 1.35
C THR A 127 -20.66 -8.15 2.06
N LEU A 128 -19.89 -7.17 2.57
CA LEU A 128 -20.45 -5.96 3.18
C LEU A 128 -21.16 -5.07 2.14
N PHE A 129 -20.66 -5.03 0.91
CA PHE A 129 -21.32 -4.32 -0.18
C PHE A 129 -22.68 -4.95 -0.53
N HIS A 130 -22.81 -6.29 -0.49
CA HIS A 130 -24.04 -6.99 -0.86
C HIS A 130 -25.22 -6.75 0.08
N ILE A 131 -24.96 -6.34 1.32
CA ILE A 131 -26.00 -6.02 2.28
C ILE A 131 -26.43 -4.55 2.22
N LEU A 132 -25.75 -3.71 1.43
CA LEU A 132 -26.09 -2.30 1.30
C LEU A 132 -27.34 -2.10 0.42
N PRO A 133 -28.24 -1.18 0.80
CA PRO A 133 -29.31 -0.76 -0.08
C PRO A 133 -28.77 -0.17 -1.38
N TYR A 134 -29.52 -0.33 -2.48
CA TYR A 134 -29.15 0.26 -3.76
C TYR A 134 -28.98 1.79 -3.63
N GLY A 135 -27.88 2.32 -4.18
CA GLY A 135 -27.54 3.74 -4.13
C GLY A 135 -26.99 4.25 -2.79
N SER A 136 -26.84 3.38 -1.77
CA SER A 136 -26.26 3.76 -0.47
C SER A 136 -24.73 3.69 -0.43
N PHE A 137 -24.08 3.11 -1.44
CA PHE A 137 -22.64 3.00 -1.55
C PHE A 137 -22.07 4.10 -2.45
N TYR A 138 -21.06 4.82 -1.96
CA TYR A 138 -20.41 5.89 -2.72
C TYR A 138 -18.98 5.57 -3.13
N TYR A 139 -18.19 4.95 -2.25
CA TYR A 139 -16.77 4.72 -2.52
C TYR A 139 -16.15 3.66 -1.62
N CYS A 140 -15.08 3.01 -2.10
CA CYS A 140 -14.27 2.07 -1.32
C CYS A 140 -12.78 2.37 -1.51
N ASP A 141 -12.02 2.39 -0.41
CA ASP A 141 -10.55 2.44 -0.43
C ASP A 141 -9.94 1.39 0.49
N THR A 142 -9.48 0.30 -0.11
CA THR A 142 -8.70 -0.79 0.52
C THR A 142 -9.43 -1.57 1.63
N ASP A 143 -9.82 -0.90 2.70
CA ASP A 143 -10.42 -1.43 3.94
C ASP A 143 -11.52 -0.50 4.49
N SER A 144 -12.02 0.42 3.66
CA SER A 144 -13.02 1.42 4.05
C SER A 144 -14.14 1.54 3.02
N LEU A 145 -15.36 1.82 3.52
CA LEU A 145 -16.55 2.09 2.73
C LEU A 145 -17.06 3.49 3.07
N ILE A 146 -17.45 4.26 2.06
CA ILE A 146 -18.21 5.50 2.21
C ILE A 146 -19.64 5.20 1.79
N VAL A 147 -20.57 5.43 2.72
CA VAL A 147 -21.99 5.11 2.57
C VAL A 147 -22.86 6.24 3.12
N ASP A 148 -24.13 6.26 2.74
CA ASP A 148 -25.13 7.12 3.36
C ASP A 148 -25.65 6.54 4.70
N GLU A 149 -26.61 7.23 5.32
CA GLU A 149 -27.22 6.81 6.58
C GLU A 149 -27.93 5.45 6.48
N ARG A 150 -28.56 5.15 5.34
CA ARG A 150 -29.23 3.85 5.11
C ARG A 150 -28.21 2.73 5.05
N GLY A 151 -27.08 2.95 4.37
CA GLY A 151 -25.95 2.03 4.34
C GLY A 151 -25.33 1.84 5.73
N LEU A 152 -25.14 2.92 6.48
CA LEU A 152 -24.66 2.86 7.86
C LEU A 152 -25.59 2.00 8.74
N LYS A 153 -26.91 2.17 8.60
CA LYS A 153 -27.92 1.36 9.29
C LYS A 153 -27.84 -0.12 8.91
N ALA A 154 -27.62 -0.44 7.64
CA ALA A 154 -27.44 -1.81 7.17
C ALA A 154 -26.17 -2.47 7.73
N LEU A 155 -25.08 -1.71 7.91
CA LEU A 155 -23.80 -2.22 8.40
C LEU A 155 -23.74 -2.39 9.93
N ARG A 156 -24.77 -2.03 10.70
CA ARG A 156 -24.75 -2.03 12.18
C ARG A 156 -24.22 -3.32 12.80
N ASN A 157 -24.59 -4.48 12.27
CA ASN A 157 -24.17 -5.77 12.80
C ASN A 157 -22.68 -6.08 12.55
N ALA A 158 -22.06 -5.43 11.58
CA ALA A 158 -20.64 -5.54 11.26
C ALA A 158 -19.79 -4.44 11.92
N MET A 159 -20.40 -3.59 12.77
CA MET A 159 -19.72 -2.45 13.39
C MET A 159 -19.34 -2.68 14.85
N SER A 160 -18.14 -2.23 15.21
CA SER A 160 -17.65 -2.15 16.59
C SER A 160 -16.45 -1.20 16.65
N GLY A 161 -16.38 -0.37 17.70
CA GLY A 161 -15.26 0.56 17.89
C GLY A 161 -13.96 -0.10 18.35
N ASP A 162 -14.05 -1.26 19.02
CA ASP A 162 -12.91 -1.87 19.70
C ASP A 162 -12.62 -3.30 19.27
N LYS A 163 -13.57 -4.04 18.66
CA LYS A 163 -13.37 -5.43 18.25
C LYS A 163 -12.56 -5.55 16.95
N LEU A 164 -11.59 -6.47 16.94
CA LEU A 164 -10.79 -6.79 15.76
C LEU A 164 -11.68 -7.32 14.61
N GLY A 165 -11.48 -6.80 13.39
CA GLY A 165 -12.20 -7.22 12.19
C GLY A 165 -13.55 -6.52 11.95
N TYR A 166 -14.02 -5.72 12.90
CA TYR A 166 -15.26 -4.96 12.76
C TYR A 166 -15.02 -3.57 12.15
N LEU A 167 -16.06 -3.03 11.54
CA LEU A 167 -16.07 -1.67 11.01
C LEU A 167 -16.20 -0.65 12.16
N SER A 168 -15.39 0.40 12.10
CA SER A 168 -15.50 1.55 13.00
C SER A 168 -15.95 2.77 12.20
N LEU A 169 -16.91 3.54 12.73
CA LEU A 169 -17.25 4.85 12.16
C LEU A 169 -16.07 5.80 12.35
N GLN A 170 -15.45 6.24 11.24
CA GLN A 170 -14.27 7.10 11.28
C GLN A 170 -14.62 8.58 11.17
N LYS A 171 -15.52 8.94 10.25
CA LYS A 171 -15.89 10.33 9.93
C LYS A 171 -17.28 10.39 9.32
N GLU A 172 -17.93 11.54 9.47
CA GLU A 172 -19.22 11.88 8.87
C GLU A 172 -19.09 13.21 8.12
N SER A 173 -19.86 13.37 7.05
CA SER A 173 -19.90 14.60 6.26
C SER A 173 -21.26 14.80 5.64
N ALA A 174 -21.71 16.06 5.57
CA ALA A 174 -22.93 16.43 4.84
C ALA A 174 -22.77 16.32 3.32
N ALA A 175 -21.53 16.43 2.81
CA ALA A 175 -21.26 16.36 1.38
C ALA A 175 -19.88 15.75 1.10
N ILE A 176 -19.80 14.93 0.06
CA ILE A 176 -18.56 14.35 -0.44
C ILE A 176 -18.40 14.70 -1.91
N ARG A 177 -17.15 14.83 -2.36
CA ARG A 177 -16.83 14.95 -3.78
C ARG A 177 -15.80 13.90 -4.13
N ILE A 178 -16.12 12.99 -5.04
CA ILE A 178 -15.20 11.94 -5.49
C ILE A 178 -14.75 12.32 -6.89
N ASN A 179 -13.50 12.76 -7.03
CA ASN A 179 -12.94 13.15 -8.33
C ASN A 179 -12.33 11.95 -9.04
N ASN A 180 -11.64 11.07 -8.29
CA ASN A 180 -11.00 9.87 -8.84
C ASN A 180 -10.67 8.85 -7.71
N VAL A 181 -10.09 7.72 -8.08
CA VAL A 181 -9.51 6.72 -7.18
C VAL A 181 -8.47 7.37 -6.28
N LYS A 182 -8.77 7.39 -4.98
CA LYS A 182 -7.98 8.02 -3.92
C LYS A 182 -7.77 9.52 -4.17
N ASP A 183 -8.74 10.18 -4.81
CA ASP A 183 -8.88 11.63 -4.92
C ASP A 183 -10.33 12.00 -4.58
N TYR A 184 -10.56 12.35 -3.32
CA TYR A 184 -11.88 12.72 -2.84
C TYR A 184 -11.80 13.80 -1.76
N GLU A 185 -12.84 14.61 -1.66
CA GLU A 185 -13.04 15.66 -0.68
C GLU A 185 -14.08 15.20 0.34
N PHE A 186 -13.74 15.36 1.61
CA PHE A 186 -14.59 14.99 2.74
C PHE A 186 -14.46 16.09 3.80
N ASN A 187 -15.56 16.72 4.21
CA ASN A 187 -15.55 17.90 5.10
C ASN A 187 -14.58 19.00 4.64
N HIS A 188 -14.65 19.39 3.37
CA HIS A 188 -13.76 20.41 2.77
C HIS A 188 -12.26 20.08 2.79
N ARG A 189 -11.91 18.82 3.10
CA ARG A 189 -10.52 18.34 3.08
C ARG A 189 -10.36 17.35 1.95
N ARG A 190 -9.57 17.73 0.94
CA ARG A 190 -9.22 16.87 -0.19
C ARG A 190 -8.11 15.89 0.22
N LYS A 191 -8.30 14.61 -0.06
CA LYS A 191 -7.33 13.54 0.11
C LYS A 191 -6.96 12.99 -1.26
N ILE A 192 -5.70 13.17 -1.64
CA ILE A 192 -5.15 12.71 -2.92
C ILE A 192 -3.98 11.76 -2.66
N LYS A 193 -3.99 10.58 -3.29
CA LYS A 193 -2.86 9.65 -3.17
C LYS A 193 -1.59 10.27 -3.73
N GLY A 194 -0.51 10.20 -2.95
CA GLY A 194 0.81 10.65 -3.37
C GLY A 194 1.04 12.16 -3.24
N VAL A 195 0.05 12.93 -2.79
CA VAL A 195 0.17 14.36 -2.51
C VAL A 195 -0.01 14.58 -1.02
N LYS A 196 0.95 15.25 -0.38
CA LYS A 196 0.83 15.63 1.04
C LYS A 196 -0.15 16.79 1.17
N GLY A 197 -0.88 16.87 2.27
CA GLY A 197 -1.81 18.00 2.51
C GLY A 197 -1.15 19.38 2.46
N ALA A 198 0.14 19.47 2.81
CA ALA A 198 0.93 20.70 2.73
C ALA A 198 1.51 21.01 1.33
N SER A 199 1.16 20.24 0.30
CA SER A 199 1.67 20.48 -1.06
C SER A 199 0.95 21.66 -1.69
N LYS A 200 1.68 22.51 -2.41
CA LYS A 200 1.10 23.62 -3.17
C LYS A 200 0.63 23.10 -4.52
N GLN A 201 -0.66 23.25 -4.82
CA GLN A 201 -1.18 22.98 -6.16
C GLN A 201 -0.77 24.14 -7.09
N THR A 202 -0.05 23.83 -8.17
CA THR A 202 0.43 24.82 -9.15
C THR A 202 -0.45 24.85 -10.40
N SER A 203 -1.05 23.73 -10.76
CA SER A 203 -2.08 23.62 -11.81
C SER A 203 -3.02 22.45 -11.51
N TYR A 204 -3.99 22.16 -12.39
CA TYR A 204 -5.02 21.13 -12.15
C TYR A 204 -4.43 19.77 -11.70
N ASN A 205 -3.34 19.32 -12.33
CA ASN A 205 -2.69 18.03 -12.06
C ASN A 205 -1.26 18.15 -11.52
N GLN A 206 -0.79 19.35 -11.21
CA GLN A 206 0.57 19.57 -10.76
C GLN A 206 0.64 20.07 -9.33
N PHE A 207 1.51 19.44 -8.54
CA PHE A 207 1.71 19.73 -7.14
C PHE A 207 3.19 19.83 -6.82
N THR A 208 3.57 20.89 -6.14
CA THR A 208 4.92 21.04 -5.59
C THR A 208 4.90 20.63 -4.12
N THR A 209 5.79 19.71 -3.74
CA THR A 209 5.89 19.22 -2.36
C THR A 209 7.33 19.15 -1.90
N TRP A 210 7.53 19.28 -0.60
CA TRP A 210 8.82 19.04 0.05
C TRP A 210 8.86 17.63 0.61
N HIS A 211 9.96 16.93 0.35
CA HIS A 211 10.21 15.64 0.97
C HIS A 211 11.65 15.55 1.48
N GLN A 212 11.80 14.93 2.63
CA GLN A 212 13.10 14.57 3.17
C GLN A 212 13.68 13.44 2.32
N GLN A 213 14.97 13.52 1.99
CA GLN A 213 15.67 12.44 1.30
C GLN A 213 15.61 11.16 2.13
N SER A 214 15.36 10.03 1.44
CA SER A 214 15.50 8.71 2.07
C SER A 214 16.96 8.39 2.30
N LEU A 215 17.27 7.55 3.30
CA LEU A 215 18.63 7.05 3.52
C LEU A 215 19.23 6.44 2.24
N LYS A 216 18.44 5.69 1.48
CA LYS A 216 18.88 5.14 0.19
C LYS A 216 19.33 6.24 -0.77
N SER A 217 18.54 7.32 -0.91
CA SER A 217 18.92 8.48 -1.75
C SER A 217 20.18 9.18 -1.25
N VAL A 218 20.32 9.33 0.07
CA VAL A 218 21.52 9.92 0.68
C VAL A 218 22.77 9.10 0.36
N LEU A 219 22.66 7.77 0.37
CA LEU A 219 23.73 6.85 0.01
C LEU A 219 24.05 6.81 -1.49
N TRP A 220 23.11 7.21 -2.35
CA TRP A 220 23.37 7.42 -3.79
C TRP A 220 24.10 8.73 -4.04
N ASP A 221 23.76 9.78 -3.28
CA ASP A 221 24.29 11.13 -3.49
C ASP A 221 25.61 11.38 -2.73
N ASN A 222 26.13 10.41 -1.97
CA ASN A 222 27.28 10.55 -1.07
C ASN A 222 27.17 11.74 -0.09
N LYS A 223 25.98 12.02 0.43
CA LYS A 223 25.70 13.14 1.37
C LYS A 223 25.33 12.66 2.77
N GLN A 224 26.09 11.70 3.30
CA GLN A 224 25.73 10.90 4.48
C GLN A 224 25.43 11.74 5.73
N ASP A 225 26.10 12.89 5.88
CA ASP A 225 25.93 13.77 7.05
C ASP A 225 24.86 14.87 6.87
N LYS A 226 24.06 14.82 5.79
CA LYS A 226 23.08 15.87 5.49
C LYS A 226 21.66 15.32 5.46
N CYS A 227 20.80 15.91 6.29
CA CYS A 227 19.35 15.75 6.18
C CYS A 227 18.78 16.80 5.22
N LEU A 228 18.63 16.44 3.94
CA LEU A 228 18.15 17.38 2.92
C LEU A 228 16.65 17.26 2.69
N TRP A 229 16.01 18.42 2.57
CA TRP A 229 14.65 18.56 2.06
C TRP A 229 14.72 18.97 0.59
N ILE A 230 14.11 18.17 -0.27
CA ILE A 230 14.09 18.39 -1.72
C ILE A 230 12.69 18.82 -2.14
N ARG A 231 12.64 19.89 -2.94
CA ARG A 231 11.44 20.32 -3.65
C ARG A 231 11.23 19.39 -4.84
N THR A 232 10.04 18.81 -4.93
CA THR A 232 9.68 17.91 -6.02
C THR A 232 8.33 18.30 -6.59
N ASP A 233 8.31 18.45 -7.91
CA ASP A 233 7.09 18.66 -8.67
C ASP A 233 6.52 17.31 -9.07
N LYS A 234 5.22 17.13 -8.82
CA LYS A 234 4.48 15.92 -9.12
C LYS A 234 3.43 16.22 -10.16
N ASN A 235 3.40 15.40 -11.20
CA ASN A 235 2.34 15.42 -12.19
C ASN A 235 1.46 14.19 -12.01
N LEU A 236 0.18 14.39 -11.70
CA LEU A 236 -0.78 13.31 -11.49
C LEU A 236 -1.53 12.99 -12.80
N LYS A 237 -1.62 11.71 -13.13
CA LYS A 237 -2.58 11.24 -14.14
C LYS A 237 -3.97 11.17 -13.50
N GLN A 238 -4.89 12.02 -13.95
CA GLN A 238 -6.26 12.09 -13.42
C GLN A 238 -7.32 11.51 -14.35
N ASP A 239 -6.94 10.95 -15.48
CA ASP A 239 -7.89 10.26 -16.35
C ASP A 239 -8.35 8.94 -15.71
N TYR A 240 -9.66 8.75 -15.59
CA TYR A 240 -10.24 7.52 -15.05
C TYR A 240 -10.37 6.48 -16.16
N HIS A 241 -9.46 5.49 -16.16
CA HIS A 241 -9.44 4.40 -17.15
C HIS A 241 -9.79 3.04 -16.54
N LYS A 242 -10.66 2.98 -15.52
CA LYS A 242 -10.94 1.73 -14.77
C LYS A 242 -12.39 1.22 -14.92
N GLY A 243 -13.20 1.93 -15.69
CA GLY A 243 -14.59 1.58 -15.95
C GLY A 243 -15.26 2.62 -16.84
N ILE A 244 -16.51 2.37 -17.19
CA ILE A 244 -17.38 3.27 -17.94
C ILE A 244 -18.14 4.14 -16.95
N PHE A 245 -17.98 5.45 -17.04
CA PHE A 245 -18.65 6.42 -16.18
C PHE A 245 -19.93 6.93 -16.83
N TYR A 246 -21.05 6.90 -16.10
CA TYR A 246 -22.32 7.43 -16.56
C TYR A 246 -22.59 8.83 -15.98
N PRO A 247 -23.39 9.68 -16.66
CA PRO A 247 -23.73 11.03 -16.18
C PRO A 247 -24.37 11.09 -14.78
N GLY A 248 -24.87 9.97 -14.25
CA GLY A 248 -25.42 9.84 -12.89
C GLY A 248 -24.39 9.53 -11.79
N GLY A 249 -23.10 9.40 -12.11
CA GLY A 249 -22.05 9.03 -11.15
C GLY A 249 -21.79 7.53 -11.04
N ASP A 250 -22.65 6.71 -11.63
CA ASP A 250 -22.47 5.26 -11.66
C ASP A 250 -21.27 4.88 -12.53
N THR A 251 -20.50 3.89 -12.06
CA THR A 251 -19.39 3.32 -12.80
C THR A 251 -19.66 1.84 -13.05
N LEU A 252 -19.66 1.44 -14.33
CA LEU A 252 -19.67 0.03 -14.69
C LEU A 252 -18.24 -0.46 -14.94
N PRO A 253 -17.88 -1.67 -14.47
CA PRO A 253 -16.61 -2.27 -14.86
C PRO A 253 -16.59 -2.46 -16.39
N PHE A 254 -15.40 -2.47 -16.99
CA PHE A 254 -15.28 -2.88 -18.37
C PHE A 254 -15.85 -4.28 -18.54
N ARG A 255 -16.85 -4.41 -19.40
CA ARG A 255 -17.24 -5.71 -19.92
C ARG A 255 -16.19 -6.06 -20.98
N PHE A 256 -15.29 -6.97 -20.64
CA PHE A 256 -14.46 -7.63 -21.65
C PHE A 256 -15.39 -8.53 -22.46
N PHE A 257 -15.95 -7.98 -23.54
CA PHE A 257 -16.60 -8.78 -24.56
C PHE A 257 -15.48 -9.46 -25.35
N SER A 258 -15.30 -10.75 -25.10
CA SER A 258 -14.65 -11.69 -26.01
C SER A 258 -15.66 -12.18 -27.01
#